data_AF-A0A084SFI1-F1
#
_entry.id   AF-A0A084SFI1-F1
#
_cell.length_a   1.000
_cell.length_b   1.000
_cell.length_c   1.000
_cell.angle_alpha   90.00
_cell.angle_beta   90.00
_cell.angle_gamma   90.00
#
_symmetry.space_group_name_H-M   'P 1'
#
loop_
_entity.id
_entity.type
_entity.pdbx_description
1 polymer ?
#
loop_
_entity_poly.entity_id
_entity_poly.type
_entity_poly.pdbx_seq_one_letter_code
_entity_poly.pdbx_strand_id
1 'polypeptide(L)'
;MDSILDGIAFLLSERLPLLSRGKPDARLTLETARLFRQYGCGLLLSGLDEDGFRDSLRQAATTYSELLKRKQECSEYDQYYLARSKGEPLFDAIAAGESELARNIASRMSTHWMERMEPEEDFHYIGALIGLLQERGTEGELAAFERCLQGGESYRLEAARALATRDAERFEQGLSGMIEEQINWRERQRRSGVFDPYLHKTEAFIFVEGVALIHLARARGMSTRERYPLIPEAALGSPTSPSAG
;
A
#
# COMPACT_ATOMS: atom_id res chain seq x y z
N MET A 1 -19.71 0.53 -14.03
CA MET A 1 -18.42 0.16 -13.41
C MET A 1 -17.88 -1.10 -14.08
N ASP A 2 -18.78 -2.00 -14.45
CA ASP A 2 -18.55 -3.30 -15.10
C ASP A 2 -17.57 -3.26 -16.28
N SER A 3 -17.78 -2.39 -17.28
CA SER A 3 -16.84 -2.27 -18.42
C SER A 3 -15.41 -1.88 -18.04
N ILE A 4 -15.18 -1.23 -16.88
CA ILE A 4 -13.84 -0.92 -16.38
C ILE A 4 -13.24 -2.14 -15.69
N LEU A 5 -14.03 -2.85 -14.90
CA LEU A 5 -13.62 -4.09 -14.23
C LEU A 5 -13.27 -5.17 -15.26
N ASP A 6 -14.09 -5.34 -16.30
CA ASP A 6 -13.82 -6.26 -17.41
C ASP A 6 -12.50 -5.93 -18.12
N GLY A 7 -12.23 -4.62 -18.32
CA GLY A 7 -10.98 -4.15 -18.91
C GLY A 7 -9.76 -4.46 -18.03
N ILE A 8 -9.85 -4.25 -16.72
CA ILE A 8 -8.77 -4.58 -15.79
C ILE A 8 -8.57 -6.11 -15.72
N ALA A 9 -9.65 -6.89 -15.64
CA ALA A 9 -9.60 -8.35 -15.62
C ALA A 9 -8.93 -8.91 -16.90
N PHE A 10 -9.27 -8.35 -18.06
CA PHE A 10 -8.61 -8.67 -19.32
C PHE A 10 -7.10 -8.37 -19.26
N LEU A 11 -6.70 -7.16 -18.82
CA LEU A 11 -5.28 -6.80 -18.68
C LEU A 11 -4.52 -7.72 -17.71
N LEU A 12 -5.15 -8.12 -16.60
CA LEU A 12 -4.58 -9.08 -15.65
C LEU A 12 -4.37 -10.44 -16.32
N SER A 13 -5.34 -10.93 -17.10
CA SER A 13 -5.25 -12.21 -17.81
C SER A 13 -4.11 -12.24 -18.84
N GLU A 14 -3.81 -11.10 -19.48
CA GLU A 14 -2.70 -10.96 -20.43
C GLU A 14 -1.34 -10.85 -19.74
N ARG A 15 -1.26 -10.19 -18.58
CA ARG A 15 0.01 -9.91 -17.88
C ARG A 15 0.49 -11.05 -17.00
N LEU A 16 -0.42 -11.77 -16.33
CA LEU A 16 -0.05 -12.86 -15.41
C LEU A 16 0.83 -13.94 -16.05
N PRO A 17 0.54 -14.43 -17.27
CA PRO A 17 1.40 -15.42 -17.94
C PRO A 17 2.82 -14.90 -18.22
N LEU A 18 3.00 -13.58 -18.34
CA LEU A 18 4.30 -12.97 -18.63
C LEU A 18 5.19 -12.95 -17.38
N LEU A 19 4.60 -12.74 -16.19
CA LEU A 19 5.35 -12.71 -14.92
C LEU A 19 6.04 -14.04 -14.58
N SER A 20 5.50 -15.15 -15.08
CA SER A 20 6.06 -16.49 -14.87
C SER A 20 7.16 -16.87 -15.87
N ARG A 21 7.46 -16.02 -16.86
CA ARG A 21 8.42 -16.33 -17.93
C ARG A 21 9.77 -15.67 -17.67
N GLY A 22 10.85 -16.46 -17.74
CA GLY A 22 12.21 -15.94 -17.78
C GLY A 22 12.64 -15.21 -16.50
N LYS A 23 13.45 -14.16 -16.68
CA LYS A 23 13.91 -13.30 -15.58
C LYS A 23 12.76 -12.44 -15.05
N PRO A 24 12.69 -12.15 -13.74
CA PRO A 24 11.66 -11.27 -13.20
C PRO A 24 11.76 -9.87 -13.82
N ASP A 25 10.61 -9.29 -14.15
CA ASP A 25 10.46 -7.90 -14.60
C ASP A 25 9.79 -7.11 -13.47
N ALA A 26 10.57 -6.25 -12.80
CA ALA A 26 10.10 -5.55 -11.62
C ALA A 26 9.02 -4.50 -11.97
N ARG A 27 9.18 -3.82 -13.11
CA ARG A 27 8.20 -2.85 -13.60
C ARG A 27 6.86 -3.53 -13.88
N LEU A 28 6.86 -4.58 -14.69
CA LEU A 28 5.65 -5.30 -15.06
C LEU A 28 4.95 -5.88 -13.83
N THR A 29 5.74 -6.39 -12.86
CA THR A 29 5.21 -6.87 -11.58
C THR A 29 4.46 -5.77 -10.84
N LEU A 30 5.07 -4.60 -10.63
CA LEU A 30 4.44 -3.50 -9.90
C LEU A 30 3.21 -2.95 -10.62
N GLU A 31 3.27 -2.80 -11.95
CA GLU A 31 2.11 -2.39 -12.72
C GLU A 31 0.97 -3.43 -12.64
N THR A 32 1.29 -4.72 -12.60
CA THR A 32 0.30 -5.80 -12.44
C THR A 32 -0.28 -5.82 -11.03
N ALA A 33 0.54 -5.62 -9.99
CA ALA A 33 0.07 -5.49 -8.62
C ALA A 33 -0.90 -4.29 -8.47
N ARG A 34 -0.60 -3.16 -9.12
CA ARG A 34 -1.51 -2.01 -9.16
C ARG A 34 -2.84 -2.33 -9.85
N LEU A 35 -2.83 -3.11 -10.94
CA LEU A 35 -4.08 -3.54 -11.59
C LEU A 35 -4.94 -4.40 -10.67
N PHE A 36 -4.34 -5.32 -9.90
CA PHE A 36 -5.06 -6.07 -8.87
C PHE A 36 -5.69 -5.14 -7.83
N ARG A 37 -4.93 -4.19 -7.28
CA ARG A 37 -5.47 -3.20 -6.35
C ARG A 37 -6.65 -2.42 -6.94
N GLN A 38 -6.51 -1.91 -8.17
CA GLN A 38 -7.57 -1.18 -8.86
C GLN A 38 -8.81 -2.06 -9.08
N TYR A 39 -8.63 -3.33 -9.44
CA TYR A 39 -9.72 -4.30 -9.59
C TYR A 39 -10.47 -4.47 -8.27
N GLY A 40 -9.74 -4.76 -7.17
CA GLY A 40 -10.31 -4.90 -5.84
C GLY A 40 -11.07 -3.66 -5.39
N CYS A 41 -10.47 -2.48 -5.55
CA CYS A 41 -11.13 -1.21 -5.24
C CYS A 41 -12.43 -1.04 -6.06
N GLY A 42 -12.42 -1.41 -7.35
CA GLY A 42 -13.61 -1.36 -8.18
C GLY A 42 -14.70 -2.34 -7.76
N LEU A 43 -14.35 -3.55 -7.32
CA LEU A 43 -15.29 -4.53 -6.75
C LEU A 43 -15.98 -3.98 -5.50
N LEU A 44 -15.19 -3.39 -4.59
CA LEU A 44 -15.75 -2.78 -3.38
C LEU A 44 -16.68 -1.61 -3.69
N LEU A 45 -16.32 -0.75 -4.65
CA LEU A 45 -17.11 0.43 -5.03
C LEU A 45 -18.39 0.07 -5.81
N SER A 46 -18.39 -1.01 -6.59
CA SER A 46 -19.55 -1.41 -7.41
C SER A 46 -20.57 -2.21 -6.63
N GLY A 47 -20.10 -3.14 -5.79
CA GLY A 47 -20.96 -4.16 -5.18
C GLY A 47 -20.76 -4.35 -3.67
N LEU A 48 -19.91 -3.54 -3.02
CA LEU A 48 -19.46 -3.80 -1.64
C LEU A 48 -18.86 -5.20 -1.48
N ASP A 49 -18.21 -5.71 -2.53
CA ASP A 49 -17.57 -7.02 -2.52
C ASP A 49 -16.26 -6.96 -1.73
N GLU A 50 -16.37 -7.17 -0.42
CA GLU A 50 -15.25 -7.16 0.52
C GLU A 50 -14.27 -8.31 0.28
N ASP A 51 -14.77 -9.49 -0.07
CA ASP A 51 -13.95 -10.68 -0.32
C ASP A 51 -13.13 -10.46 -1.59
N GLY A 52 -13.77 -10.00 -2.67
CA GLY A 52 -13.09 -9.64 -3.90
C GLY A 52 -12.07 -8.52 -3.73
N PHE A 53 -12.36 -7.53 -2.87
CA PHE A 53 -11.38 -6.49 -2.49
C PHE A 53 -10.16 -7.09 -1.79
N ARG A 54 -10.35 -7.87 -0.71
CA ARG A 54 -9.27 -8.49 0.06
C ARG A 54 -8.45 -9.46 -0.77
N ASP A 55 -9.11 -10.31 -1.56
CA ASP A 55 -8.44 -11.27 -2.45
C ASP A 55 -7.58 -10.56 -3.49
N SER A 56 -8.08 -9.46 -4.07
CA SER A 56 -7.31 -8.68 -5.03
C SER A 56 -6.08 -8.03 -4.40
N LEU A 57 -6.22 -7.45 -3.20
CA LEU A 57 -5.07 -6.92 -2.45
C LEU A 57 -4.05 -8.01 -2.09
N ARG A 58 -4.51 -9.20 -1.66
CA ARG A 58 -3.66 -10.37 -1.44
C ARG A 58 -2.90 -10.75 -2.72
N GLN A 59 -3.54 -10.71 -3.88
CA GLN A 59 -2.89 -11.04 -5.16
C GLN A 59 -1.85 -9.99 -5.58
N ALA A 60 -2.12 -8.71 -5.33
CA ALA A 60 -1.15 -7.63 -5.52
C ALA A 60 0.11 -7.86 -4.67
N ALA A 61 -0.09 -8.12 -3.37
CA ALA A 61 0.97 -8.40 -2.42
C ALA A 61 1.75 -9.69 -2.76
N THR A 62 1.04 -10.77 -3.11
CA THR A 62 1.65 -12.05 -3.50
C THR A 62 2.56 -11.89 -4.71
N THR A 63 2.06 -11.18 -5.73
CA THR A 63 2.81 -10.88 -6.96
C THR A 63 4.13 -10.14 -6.64
N TYR A 64 4.09 -9.14 -5.76
CA TYR A 64 5.28 -8.42 -5.33
C TYR A 64 6.22 -9.27 -4.46
N SER A 65 5.67 -10.12 -3.58
CA SER A 65 6.45 -11.05 -2.76
C SER A 65 7.26 -12.03 -3.62
N GLU A 66 6.68 -12.56 -4.70
CA GLU A 66 7.38 -13.42 -5.66
C GLU A 66 8.52 -12.69 -6.38
N LEU A 67 8.31 -11.43 -6.78
CA LEU A 67 9.39 -10.59 -7.31
C LEU A 67 10.52 -10.43 -6.29
N LEU A 68 10.20 -10.09 -5.03
CA LEU A 68 11.20 -9.89 -3.99
C LEU A 68 11.99 -11.16 -3.66
N LYS A 69 11.41 -12.35 -3.80
CA LYS A 69 12.13 -13.64 -3.67
C LYS A 69 13.20 -13.80 -4.75
N ARG A 70 12.96 -13.28 -5.95
CA ARG A 70 13.84 -13.41 -7.13
C ARG A 70 14.57 -12.12 -7.49
N LYS A 71 14.56 -11.10 -6.62
CA LYS A 71 15.09 -9.76 -6.93
C LYS A 71 16.55 -9.71 -7.38
N GLN A 72 17.35 -10.72 -7.01
CA GLN A 72 18.75 -10.85 -7.43
C GLN A 72 18.89 -11.28 -8.91
N GLU A 73 17.83 -11.82 -9.51
CA GLU A 73 17.78 -12.21 -10.92
C GLU A 73 17.31 -11.06 -11.83
N CYS A 74 16.80 -9.96 -11.23
CA CYS A 74 16.31 -8.80 -11.96
C CYS A 74 17.44 -8.09 -12.73
N SER A 75 17.03 -7.33 -13.75
CA SER A 75 17.96 -6.52 -14.52
C SER A 75 18.52 -5.35 -13.69
N GLU A 76 19.65 -4.79 -14.10
CA GLU A 76 20.13 -3.52 -13.53
C GLU A 76 19.15 -2.36 -13.78
N TYR A 77 18.38 -2.43 -14.88
CA TYR A 77 17.34 -1.45 -15.20
C TYR A 77 16.12 -1.54 -14.28
N ASP A 78 16.00 -2.61 -13.50
CA ASP A 78 14.90 -2.82 -12.55
C ASP A 78 15.17 -2.24 -11.16
N GLN A 79 16.40 -1.79 -10.86
CA GLN A 79 16.77 -1.34 -9.52
C GLN A 79 15.85 -0.24 -8.99
N TYR A 80 15.44 0.69 -9.85
CA TYR A 80 14.46 1.73 -9.51
C TYR A 80 13.14 1.16 -8.98
N TYR A 81 12.63 0.08 -9.56
CA TYR A 81 11.39 -0.57 -9.16
C TYR A 81 11.55 -1.46 -7.92
N LEU A 82 12.78 -1.72 -7.49
CA LEU A 82 13.12 -2.45 -6.26
C LEU A 82 13.42 -1.51 -5.08
N ALA A 83 13.43 -0.20 -5.30
CA ALA A 83 13.52 0.81 -4.25
C ALA A 83 12.39 0.63 -3.22
N ARG A 84 12.68 0.94 -1.95
CA ARG A 84 11.77 0.64 -0.85
C ARG A 84 10.43 1.38 -0.98
N SER A 85 10.49 2.65 -1.39
CA SER A 85 9.36 3.53 -1.72
C SER A 85 8.40 2.96 -2.77
N LYS A 86 8.87 2.04 -3.62
CA LYS A 86 8.02 1.36 -4.63
C LYS A 86 7.27 0.15 -4.09
N GLY A 87 7.55 -0.24 -2.85
CA GLY A 87 6.89 -1.36 -2.19
C GLY A 87 5.49 -1.05 -1.68
N GLU A 88 4.68 -0.29 -2.43
CA GLU A 88 3.28 -0.07 -2.12
C GLU A 88 2.49 -1.39 -1.90
N PRO A 89 2.81 -2.53 -2.55
CA PRO A 89 2.16 -3.80 -2.25
C PRO A 89 2.37 -4.33 -0.83
N LEU A 90 3.27 -3.73 -0.03
CA LEU A 90 3.29 -3.94 1.42
C LEU A 90 1.97 -3.45 2.06
N PHE A 91 1.45 -2.29 1.66
CA PHE A 91 0.17 -1.79 2.15
C PHE A 91 -0.98 -2.69 1.73
N ASP A 92 -0.93 -3.26 0.53
CA ASP A 92 -1.95 -4.22 0.07
C ASP A 92 -2.00 -5.45 0.99
N ALA A 93 -0.84 -5.99 1.38
CA ALA A 93 -0.78 -7.13 2.31
C ALA A 93 -1.40 -6.79 3.67
N ILE A 94 -1.06 -5.62 4.23
CA ILE A 94 -1.57 -5.17 5.53
C ILE A 94 -3.08 -4.90 5.46
N ALA A 95 -3.53 -4.20 4.42
CA ALA A 95 -4.93 -3.88 4.20
C ALA A 95 -5.78 -5.15 3.96
N ALA A 96 -5.22 -6.17 3.31
CA ALA A 96 -5.87 -7.48 3.17
C ALA A 96 -5.93 -8.29 4.49
N GLY A 97 -5.22 -7.88 5.55
CA GLY A 97 -5.09 -8.63 6.80
C GLY A 97 -4.05 -9.75 6.76
N GLU A 98 -3.22 -9.81 5.71
CA GLU A 98 -2.25 -10.87 5.45
C GLU A 98 -0.94 -10.65 6.22
N SER A 99 -1.01 -10.83 7.53
CA SER A 99 0.10 -10.52 8.46
C SER A 99 1.40 -11.26 8.13
N GLU A 100 1.33 -12.54 7.77
CA GLU A 100 2.52 -13.32 7.40
C GLU A 100 3.11 -12.84 6.06
N LEU A 101 2.27 -12.59 5.06
CA LEU A 101 2.70 -12.07 3.76
C LEU A 101 3.34 -10.69 3.92
N ALA A 102 2.76 -9.79 4.71
CA ALA A 102 3.30 -8.48 5.00
C ALA A 102 4.70 -8.57 5.64
N ARG A 103 4.89 -9.44 6.64
CA ARG A 103 6.21 -9.69 7.26
C ARG A 103 7.22 -10.26 6.26
N ASN A 104 6.79 -11.19 5.40
CA ASN A 104 7.63 -11.77 4.36
C ASN A 104 8.10 -10.71 3.35
N ILE A 105 7.20 -9.84 2.88
CA ILE A 105 7.54 -8.69 2.02
C ILE A 105 8.52 -7.76 2.74
N ALA A 106 8.18 -7.32 3.95
CA ALA A 106 8.99 -6.41 4.76
C ALA A 106 10.43 -6.92 4.95
N SER A 107 10.61 -8.24 5.15
CA SER A 107 11.94 -8.86 5.34
C SER A 107 12.82 -8.86 4.09
N ARG A 108 12.22 -8.67 2.91
CA ARG A 108 12.89 -8.77 1.61
C ARG A 108 13.03 -7.43 0.89
N MET A 109 12.36 -6.38 1.34
CA MET A 109 12.52 -5.03 0.79
C MET A 109 13.96 -4.52 0.96
N SER A 110 14.35 -3.51 0.18
CA SER A 110 15.70 -2.94 0.28
C SER A 110 15.97 -2.41 1.69
N THR A 111 17.16 -2.70 2.22
CA THR A 111 17.67 -2.13 3.47
C THR A 111 18.53 -0.88 3.24
N HIS A 112 18.73 -0.50 1.99
CA HIS A 112 19.58 0.62 1.59
C HIS A 112 18.74 1.63 0.82
N TRP A 113 18.90 2.90 1.18
CA TRP A 113 18.30 4.01 0.45
C TRP A 113 18.96 4.11 -0.92
N MET A 114 18.15 4.07 -1.97
CA MET A 114 18.63 4.21 -3.35
C MET A 114 18.64 5.68 -3.75
N GLU A 115 19.74 6.37 -3.44
CA GLU A 115 19.93 7.79 -3.75
C GLU A 115 19.54 8.08 -5.22
N ARG A 116 18.77 9.15 -5.45
CA ARG A 116 18.22 9.60 -6.75
C ARG A 116 17.15 8.71 -7.38
N MET A 117 16.85 7.54 -6.82
CA MET A 117 15.77 6.66 -7.27
C MET A 117 14.51 6.80 -6.40
N GLU A 118 14.68 7.19 -5.15
CA GLU A 118 13.56 7.41 -4.23
C GLU A 118 13.79 8.60 -3.29
N PRO A 119 12.71 9.29 -2.88
CA PRO A 119 12.77 10.25 -1.78
C PRO A 119 13.25 9.55 -0.50
N GLU A 120 14.16 10.21 0.24
CA GLU A 120 14.73 9.66 1.48
C GLU A 120 13.66 9.53 2.57
N GLU A 121 12.73 10.48 2.61
CA GLU A 121 11.60 10.50 3.53
C GLU A 121 10.66 9.30 3.33
N ASP A 122 10.38 8.89 2.08
CA ASP A 122 9.55 7.73 1.77
C ASP A 122 10.27 6.42 2.16
N PHE A 123 11.59 6.36 1.95
CA PHE A 123 12.42 5.22 2.38
C PHE A 123 12.34 5.02 3.91
N HIS A 124 12.46 6.10 4.68
CA HIS A 124 12.39 6.04 6.13
C HIS A 124 10.98 5.82 6.66
N TYR A 125 9.96 6.39 6.02
CA TYR A 125 8.56 6.13 6.37
C TYR A 125 8.22 4.65 6.27
N ILE A 126 8.53 4.00 5.13
CA ILE A 126 8.29 2.57 4.98
C ILE A 126 9.21 1.76 5.91
N GLY A 127 10.43 2.23 6.16
CA GLY A 127 11.34 1.63 7.14
C GLY A 127 10.73 1.56 8.55
N ALA A 128 10.10 2.65 9.01
CA ALA A 128 9.40 2.68 10.29
C ALA A 128 8.24 1.65 10.34
N LEU A 129 7.45 1.55 9.27
CA LEU A 129 6.36 0.56 9.19
C LEU A 129 6.88 -0.89 9.18
N ILE A 130 7.99 -1.15 8.48
CA ILE A 130 8.69 -2.44 8.53
C ILE A 130 9.15 -2.75 9.96
N GLY A 131 9.70 -1.76 10.66
CA GLY A 131 10.08 -1.87 12.06
C GLY A 131 8.91 -2.30 12.94
N LEU A 132 7.74 -1.66 12.77
CA LEU A 132 6.50 -2.03 13.48
C LEU A 132 6.05 -3.46 13.17
N LEU A 133 6.03 -3.85 11.89
CA LEU A 133 5.61 -5.20 11.44
C LEU A 133 6.52 -6.32 11.94
N GLN A 134 7.82 -6.02 12.08
CA GLN A 134 8.83 -6.98 12.52
C GLN A 134 9.15 -6.88 14.01
N GLU A 135 8.41 -6.05 14.76
CA GLU A 135 8.61 -5.80 16.19
C GLU A 135 10.06 -5.36 16.51
N ARG A 136 10.62 -4.53 15.63
CA ARG A 136 11.95 -3.90 15.76
C ARG A 136 11.79 -2.43 16.15
N GLY A 137 12.86 -1.83 16.67
CA GLY A 137 12.90 -0.39 16.96
C GLY A 137 12.65 0.46 15.72
N THR A 138 11.88 1.53 15.87
CA THR A 138 11.52 2.48 14.80
C THR A 138 12.21 3.83 14.96
N GLU A 139 12.89 4.04 16.08
CA GLU A 139 13.45 5.33 16.50
C GLU A 139 14.44 5.89 15.47
N GLY A 140 15.30 5.01 14.92
CA GLY A 140 16.29 5.40 13.90
C GLY A 140 15.64 5.87 12.60
N GLU A 141 14.64 5.13 12.12
CA GLU A 141 13.90 5.45 10.89
C GLU A 141 13.08 6.75 11.08
N LEU A 142 12.38 6.91 12.19
CA LEU A 142 11.58 8.12 12.49
C LEU A 142 12.43 9.37 12.68
N ALA A 143 13.60 9.24 13.31
CA ALA A 143 14.54 10.34 13.45
C ALA A 143 15.20 10.72 12.12
N ALA A 144 15.43 9.74 11.24
CA ALA A 144 15.95 10.01 9.90
C ALA A 144 14.91 10.70 9.01
N PHE A 145 13.67 10.21 9.01
CA PHE A 145 12.55 10.87 8.33
C PHE A 145 12.40 12.34 8.76
N GLU A 146 12.39 12.64 10.06
CA GLU A 146 12.30 14.02 10.55
C GLU A 146 13.45 14.91 10.06
N ARG A 147 14.68 14.39 9.97
CA ARG A 147 15.81 15.15 9.43
C ARG A 147 15.62 15.49 7.95
N CYS A 148 15.06 14.58 7.14
CA CYS A 148 14.78 14.82 5.73
C CYS A 148 13.81 16.00 5.53
N LEU A 149 12.88 16.21 6.47
CA LEU A 149 11.90 17.31 6.39
C LEU A 149 12.51 18.69 6.62
N GLN A 150 13.70 18.79 7.23
CA GLN A 150 14.38 20.07 7.50
C GLN A 150 13.48 21.11 8.22
N GLY A 151 12.63 20.64 9.15
CA GLY A 151 11.66 21.48 9.87
C GLY A 151 10.30 21.64 9.19
N GLY A 152 10.07 20.99 8.04
CA GLY A 152 8.76 20.86 7.42
C GLY A 152 7.84 19.89 8.19
N GLU A 153 6.55 19.96 7.87
CA GLU A 153 5.51 19.11 8.45
C GLU A 153 5.25 17.88 7.57
N SER A 154 4.87 16.75 8.17
CA SER A 154 4.46 15.55 7.45
C SER A 154 3.46 14.74 8.25
N TYR A 155 2.25 14.55 7.71
CA TYR A 155 1.23 13.72 8.35
C TYR A 155 1.62 12.24 8.39
N ARG A 156 2.40 11.75 7.41
CA ARG A 156 2.99 10.41 7.44
C ARG A 156 3.95 10.22 8.61
N LEU A 157 4.78 11.22 8.91
CA LEU A 157 5.67 11.18 10.07
C LEU A 157 4.87 11.13 11.38
N GLU A 158 3.84 11.97 11.50
CA GLU A 158 2.97 12.00 12.69
C GLU A 158 2.23 10.66 12.88
N ALA A 159 1.66 10.10 11.82
CA ALA A 159 1.00 8.80 11.87
C ALA A 159 1.97 7.68 12.26
N ALA A 160 3.18 7.65 11.70
CA ALA A 160 4.19 6.64 12.02
C ALA A 160 4.70 6.77 13.46
N ARG A 161 4.91 7.99 13.96
CA ARG A 161 5.26 8.26 15.38
C ARG A 161 4.17 7.79 16.31
N ALA A 162 2.92 8.15 16.02
CA ALA A 162 1.77 7.77 16.80
C ALA A 162 1.58 6.24 16.86
N LEU A 163 1.81 5.53 15.75
CA LEU A 163 1.83 4.06 15.75
C LEU A 163 2.95 3.51 16.64
N ALA A 164 4.17 4.06 16.55
CA ALA A 164 5.30 3.64 17.38
C ALA A 164 5.01 3.81 18.89
N THR A 165 4.44 4.95 19.28
CA THR A 165 4.13 5.29 20.68
C THR A 165 2.76 4.80 21.16
N ARG A 166 1.95 4.19 20.27
CA ARG A 166 0.56 3.78 20.51
C ARG A 166 -0.35 4.94 20.94
N ASP A 167 -0.12 6.13 20.40
CA ASP A 167 -0.90 7.34 20.65
C ASP A 167 -2.09 7.41 19.68
N ALA A 168 -3.27 6.99 20.12
CA ALA A 168 -4.46 6.93 19.27
C ALA A 168 -4.91 8.33 18.80
N GLU A 169 -4.80 9.36 19.63
CA GLU A 169 -5.25 10.71 19.28
C GLU A 169 -4.36 11.31 18.19
N ARG A 170 -3.04 11.21 18.34
CA ARG A 170 -2.11 11.68 17.30
C ARG A 170 -2.22 10.88 16.01
N PHE A 171 -2.51 9.58 16.11
CA PHE A 171 -2.73 8.75 14.95
C PHE A 171 -3.94 9.24 14.15
N GLU A 172 -5.05 9.53 14.82
CA GLU A 172 -6.27 10.06 14.19
C GLU A 172 -6.03 11.41 13.51
N GLN A 173 -5.22 12.29 14.13
CA GLN A 173 -4.86 13.58 13.54
C GLN A 173 -3.98 13.40 12.30
N GLY A 174 -2.91 12.59 12.39
CA GLY A 174 -2.03 12.29 11.26
C GLY A 174 -2.78 11.64 10.10
N LEU A 175 -3.58 10.62 10.37
CA LEU A 175 -4.38 9.94 9.35
C LEU A 175 -5.39 10.88 8.68
N SER A 176 -6.04 11.77 9.45
CA SER A 176 -6.96 12.76 8.88
C SER A 176 -6.25 13.70 7.91
N GLY A 177 -5.05 14.18 8.27
CA GLY A 177 -4.23 15.01 7.37
C GLY A 177 -3.81 14.28 6.09
N MET A 178 -3.41 13.01 6.18
CA MET A 178 -3.10 12.18 5.00
C MET A 178 -4.31 12.00 4.07
N ILE A 179 -5.50 11.80 4.64
CA ILE A 179 -6.74 11.69 3.88
C ILE A 179 -7.05 13.01 3.16
N GLU A 180 -6.87 14.15 3.82
CA GLU A 180 -7.04 15.47 3.20
C GLU A 180 -6.04 15.72 2.07
N GLU A 181 -4.77 15.34 2.23
CA GLU A 181 -3.76 15.38 1.16
C GLU A 181 -4.18 14.54 -0.04
N GLN A 182 -4.73 13.35 0.19
CA GLN A 182 -5.21 12.47 -0.87
C GLN A 182 -6.42 13.05 -1.62
N ILE A 183 -7.37 13.65 -0.90
CA ILE A 183 -8.52 14.35 -1.48
C ILE A 183 -8.04 15.52 -2.35
N ASN A 184 -7.10 16.31 -1.84
CA ASN A 184 -6.54 17.48 -2.53
C ASN A 184 -5.73 17.06 -3.77
N TRP A 185 -4.93 16.00 -3.68
CA TRP A 185 -4.21 15.44 -4.82
C TRP A 185 -5.18 14.99 -5.91
N ARG A 186 -6.25 14.26 -5.56
CA ARG A 186 -7.27 13.83 -6.52
C ARG A 186 -7.93 15.00 -7.23
N GLU A 187 -8.29 16.05 -6.49
CA GLU A 187 -8.91 17.24 -7.08
C GLU A 187 -7.96 17.97 -8.04
N ARG A 188 -6.65 18.04 -7.72
CA ARG A 188 -5.63 18.57 -8.62
C ARG A 188 -5.50 17.74 -9.90
N GLN A 189 -5.49 16.41 -9.79
CA GLN A 189 -5.44 15.52 -10.95
C GLN A 189 -6.67 15.69 -11.85
N ARG A 190 -7.87 15.80 -11.25
CA ARG A 190 -9.11 16.06 -12.00
C ARG A 190 -9.03 17.37 -12.80
N ARG A 191 -8.39 18.40 -12.24
CA ARG A 191 -8.21 19.71 -12.90
C ARG A 191 -7.10 19.73 -13.95
N SER A 192 -6.09 18.88 -13.85
CA SER A 192 -4.96 18.86 -14.79
C SER A 192 -5.30 18.23 -16.14
N GLY A 193 -6.39 17.46 -16.23
CA GLY A 193 -6.80 16.77 -17.46
C GLY A 193 -5.96 15.52 -17.80
N VAL A 194 -4.98 15.16 -16.96
CA VAL A 194 -4.25 13.89 -17.07
C VAL A 194 -5.15 12.78 -16.53
N PHE A 195 -5.66 11.92 -17.41
CA PHE A 195 -6.71 10.96 -17.08
C PHE A 195 -6.23 9.51 -17.24
N ASP A 196 -5.92 8.86 -16.12
CA ASP A 196 -5.93 7.39 -16.06
C ASP A 196 -7.37 6.93 -15.76
N PRO A 197 -8.09 6.38 -16.75
CA PRO A 197 -9.50 6.01 -16.59
C PRO A 197 -9.72 4.93 -15.53
N TYR A 198 -8.72 4.09 -15.24
CA TYR A 198 -8.80 3.03 -14.24
C TYR A 198 -8.63 3.63 -12.85
N LEU A 199 -7.60 4.44 -12.64
CA LEU A 199 -7.33 5.12 -11.38
C LEU A 199 -8.50 5.98 -10.92
N HIS A 200 -9.02 6.84 -11.80
CA HIS A 200 -10.08 7.80 -11.46
C HIS A 200 -11.44 7.17 -11.20
N LYS A 201 -11.63 5.89 -11.53
CA LYS A 201 -12.89 5.17 -11.29
C LYS A 201 -12.78 4.11 -10.20
N THR A 202 -11.58 3.89 -9.66
CA THR A 202 -11.32 2.83 -8.67
C THR A 202 -10.55 3.38 -7.46
N GLU A 203 -9.23 3.20 -7.43
CA GLU A 203 -8.32 3.51 -6.32
C GLU A 203 -8.38 4.99 -5.87
N ALA A 204 -8.78 5.93 -6.73
CA ALA A 204 -8.96 7.33 -6.33
C ALA A 204 -10.03 7.56 -5.23
N PHE A 205 -10.87 6.57 -4.93
CA PHE A 205 -11.91 6.64 -3.91
C PHE A 205 -11.66 5.75 -2.69
N ILE A 206 -10.61 4.93 -2.72
CA ILE A 206 -10.24 4.05 -1.61
C ILE A 206 -8.76 4.28 -1.26
N PHE A 207 -8.51 4.82 -0.07
CA PHE A 207 -7.16 5.08 0.42
C PHE A 207 -6.59 3.82 1.10
N VAL A 208 -6.01 2.93 0.30
CA VAL A 208 -5.49 1.62 0.75
C VAL A 208 -4.37 1.76 1.79
N GLU A 209 -3.48 2.74 1.63
CA GLU A 209 -2.48 3.05 2.66
C GLU A 209 -3.15 3.39 4.00
N GLY A 210 -4.24 4.17 4.00
CA GLY A 210 -5.03 4.45 5.20
C GLY A 210 -5.65 3.20 5.84
N VAL A 211 -6.20 2.28 5.03
CA VAL A 211 -6.71 0.97 5.51
C VAL A 211 -5.58 0.20 6.22
N ALA A 212 -4.40 0.13 5.58
CA ALA A 212 -3.24 -0.54 6.14
C ALA A 212 -2.81 0.07 7.48
N LEU A 213 -2.75 1.40 7.58
CA LEU A 213 -2.39 2.10 8.82
C LEU A 213 -3.41 1.85 9.94
N ILE A 214 -4.72 1.81 9.63
CA ILE A 214 -5.77 1.48 10.61
C ILE A 214 -5.60 0.04 11.11
N HIS A 215 -5.33 -0.91 10.21
CA HIS A 215 -5.07 -2.31 10.60
C HIS A 215 -3.84 -2.42 11.50
N LEU A 216 -2.76 -1.70 11.21
CA LEU A 216 -1.59 -1.62 12.09
C LEU A 216 -1.92 -1.02 13.46
N ALA A 217 -2.69 0.07 13.52
CA ALA A 217 -3.10 0.68 14.77
C ALA A 217 -3.93 -0.30 15.63
N ARG A 218 -4.93 -0.96 15.03
CA ARG A 218 -5.77 -1.95 15.70
C ARG A 218 -4.97 -3.15 16.19
N ALA A 219 -4.05 -3.68 15.37
CA ALA A 219 -3.15 -4.77 15.77
C ALA A 219 -2.26 -4.40 16.97
N ARG A 220 -2.01 -3.11 17.18
CA ARG A 220 -1.26 -2.57 18.33
C ARG A 220 -2.14 -2.19 19.52
N GLY A 221 -3.43 -2.53 19.49
CA GLY A 221 -4.39 -2.28 20.55
C GLY A 221 -4.91 -0.84 20.62
N MET A 222 -4.69 -0.05 19.57
CA MET A 222 -5.21 1.32 19.50
C MET A 222 -6.68 1.30 19.06
N SER A 223 -7.50 2.15 19.69
CA SER A 223 -8.85 2.42 19.20
C SER A 223 -8.78 3.34 18.00
N THR A 224 -9.54 3.01 16.95
CA THR A 224 -9.66 3.81 15.74
C THR A 224 -11.14 4.12 15.51
N ARG A 225 -11.46 5.19 14.77
CA ARG A 225 -12.83 5.45 14.33
C ARG A 225 -13.35 4.32 13.43
N GLU A 226 -14.67 4.25 13.32
CA GLU A 226 -15.36 3.29 12.44
C GLU A 226 -15.45 3.78 11.00
N ARG A 227 -15.38 5.10 10.78
CA ARG A 227 -15.60 5.74 9.48
C ARG A 227 -14.59 6.83 9.22
N TYR A 228 -14.05 6.83 8.00
CA TYR A 228 -13.18 7.88 7.50
C TYR A 228 -13.54 8.22 6.05
N PRO A 229 -13.30 9.48 5.61
CA PRO A 229 -13.34 9.79 4.20
C PRO A 229 -12.33 8.93 3.43
N LEU A 230 -12.71 8.48 2.23
CA LEU A 230 -11.92 7.58 1.36
C LEU A 230 -11.58 6.20 1.94
N ILE A 231 -12.10 5.83 3.12
CA ILE A 231 -11.92 4.50 3.68
C ILE A 231 -13.30 3.95 4.02
N PRO A 232 -13.95 3.24 3.09
CA PRO A 232 -15.24 2.61 3.33
C PRO A 232 -15.15 1.65 4.52
N GLU A 233 -16.20 1.58 5.34
CA GLU A 233 -16.28 0.65 6.48
C GLU A 233 -16.07 -0.81 6.05
N ALA A 234 -16.58 -1.17 4.86
CA ALA A 234 -16.39 -2.47 4.22
C ALA A 234 -14.90 -2.82 3.94
N ALA A 235 -14.03 -1.82 3.75
CA ALA A 235 -12.59 -2.05 3.60
C ALA A 235 -11.90 -2.36 4.94
N LEU A 236 -12.54 -2.05 6.08
CA LEU A 236 -12.04 -2.26 7.43
C LEU A 236 -12.55 -3.56 8.07
N GLY A 237 -13.33 -4.35 7.32
CA GLY A 237 -13.86 -5.63 7.76
C GLY A 237 -12.72 -6.59 8.15
N SER A 238 -12.90 -7.30 9.26
CA SER A 238 -11.98 -8.38 9.62
C SER A 238 -12.13 -9.52 8.62
N PRO A 239 -11.05 -10.25 8.27
CA PRO A 239 -11.16 -11.42 7.42
C PRO A 239 -12.17 -12.38 8.06
N THR A 240 -13.28 -12.61 7.38
CA THR A 240 -14.22 -13.67 7.71
C THR A 240 -13.42 -14.96 7.70
N SER A 241 -13.29 -15.58 8.87
CA SER A 241 -12.79 -16.96 8.93
C SER A 241 -13.67 -17.78 7.99
N PRO A 242 -13.10 -18.65 7.13
CA PRO A 242 -13.92 -19.48 6.26
C PRO A 242 -14.89 -20.24 7.15
N SER A 243 -16.18 -20.07 6.87
CA SER A 243 -17.23 -20.88 7.47
C SER A 243 -16.86 -22.34 7.22
N ALA A 244 -16.63 -23.08 8.30
CA ALA A 244 -16.43 -24.51 8.24
C ALA A 244 -17.70 -25.11 7.61
N GLY A 245 -17.59 -25.51 6.34
CA GLY A 245 -18.55 -26.35 5.65
C GLY A 245 -18.29 -27.82 5.94
#